data_AF-A0A813LJH2-F1
#
_entry.id   AF-A0A813LJH2-F1
#
_cell.length_a   1.000
_cell.length_b   1.000
_cell.length_c   1.000
_cell.angle_alpha   90.00
_cell.angle_beta   90.00
_cell.angle_gamma   90.00
#
_symmetry.space_group_name_H-M   'P 1'
#
loop_
_entity.id
_entity.type
_entity.pdbx_description
1 polymer ?
#
loop_
_entity_poly.entity_id
_entity_poly.type
_entity_poly.pdbx_seq_one_letter_code
_entity_poly.pdbx_strand_id
1 'polypeptide(L)'
;MDPETARRVHYYNQDGRYRHYAVFEQRLPHHEAFLAPPAAEGALGVPGPALSADGNNNSDVAVLFAVNRRFSRRTAAAISQFLVRPLRAAVFAAMSGDPVSDGSAERVAMQTAFPSLLDFVWMPDISPDELELELRKSGSLPLYQALGGVALGPVSSGGSSSLQALRKLQAVLDVATKHEAHRRQPWKWLVFSRTDLVWVAPHPPISLLDPRAIWISNTTYTGLAVTRYAGLNDWHAAVPRSLANAYFGRWSLIISGQVPCKPGQEPEELLGSIIHVLEVPVGLFPAVASLERCDSWNCAWKGWYDDRRNATHRFRFHSDEEDILSYAPGLRSGALTWASARDGSGDLFRLRLLSS
;
A
#
# COMPACT_ATOMS: atom_id res chain seq x y z
N MET A 1 18.92 -13.89 28.56
CA MET A 1 17.79 -13.03 28.19
C MET A 1 17.18 -12.53 29.47
N ASP A 2 17.14 -11.21 29.65
CA ASP A 2 16.67 -10.58 30.86
C ASP A 2 15.12 -10.46 30.82
N PRO A 3 14.37 -11.11 31.73
CA PRO A 3 12.91 -11.03 31.77
C PRO A 3 12.35 -9.63 32.05
N GLU A 4 13.18 -8.64 32.41
CA GLU A 4 12.72 -7.26 32.71
C GLU A 4 12.31 -6.43 31.48
N THR A 5 12.56 -6.86 30.24
CA THR A 5 12.21 -6.09 29.03
C THR A 5 10.88 -6.48 28.36
N ALA A 6 10.16 -7.46 28.90
CA ALA A 6 8.87 -7.88 28.34
C ALA A 6 7.76 -6.88 28.67
N ARG A 7 7.22 -6.18 27.65
CA ARG A 7 5.97 -5.42 27.80
C ARG A 7 4.79 -6.40 27.75
N ARG A 8 3.99 -6.42 28.82
CA ARG A 8 2.73 -7.18 28.86
C ARG A 8 1.66 -6.39 28.13
N VAL A 9 1.08 -7.00 27.10
CA VAL A 9 -0.08 -6.44 26.38
C VAL A 9 -1.30 -7.29 26.71
N HIS A 10 -2.39 -6.63 27.11
CA HIS A 10 -3.64 -7.27 27.48
C HIS A 10 -4.58 -7.30 26.27
N TYR A 11 -5.22 -8.45 26.02
CA TYR A 11 -6.17 -8.63 24.93
C TYR A 11 -7.43 -9.35 25.42
N TYR A 12 -8.58 -8.97 24.87
CA TYR A 12 -9.85 -9.67 25.02
C TYR A 12 -10.22 -10.34 23.69
N ASN A 13 -10.40 -11.66 23.70
CA ASN A 13 -10.94 -12.38 22.56
C ASN A 13 -12.49 -12.29 22.54
N GLN A 14 -13.10 -12.70 21.43
CA GLN A 14 -14.55 -12.60 21.20
C GLN A 14 -15.38 -13.51 22.13
N ASP A 15 -14.78 -14.52 22.76
CA ASP A 15 -15.35 -15.37 23.79
C ASP A 15 -15.22 -14.79 25.22
N GLY A 16 -14.68 -13.57 25.37
CA GLY A 16 -14.54 -12.89 26.66
C GLY A 16 -13.48 -13.51 27.58
N ARG A 17 -12.65 -14.42 27.07
CA ARG A 17 -11.59 -15.09 27.81
C ARG A 17 -10.27 -14.32 27.73
N TYR A 18 -9.64 -14.21 28.88
CA TYR A 18 -8.42 -13.45 29.07
C TYR A 18 -7.18 -14.29 28.71
N ARG A 19 -6.26 -13.75 27.90
CA ARG A 19 -4.95 -14.37 27.61
C ARG A 19 -3.81 -13.37 27.69
N HIS A 20 -2.67 -13.83 28.17
CA HIS A 20 -1.42 -13.08 28.26
C HIS A 20 -0.51 -13.39 27.09
N TYR A 21 -0.01 -12.34 26.42
CA TYR A 21 1.07 -12.46 25.44
C TYR A 21 2.29 -11.68 25.93
N ALA A 22 3.46 -12.31 25.87
CA ALA A 22 4.73 -11.65 26.08
C ALA A 22 5.25 -11.17 24.71
N VAL A 23 5.36 -9.85 24.52
CA VAL A 23 5.96 -9.27 23.33
C VAL A 23 7.42 -8.94 23.66
N PHE A 24 8.34 -9.50 22.89
CA PHE A 24 9.78 -9.24 23.02
C PHE A 24 10.18 -8.22 21.95
N GLU A 25 10.68 -7.07 22.39
CA GLU A 25 11.20 -6.02 21.52
C GLU A 25 12.65 -6.38 21.15
N GLN A 26 12.90 -6.72 19.88
CA GLN A 26 14.25 -7.03 19.40
C GLN A 26 14.97 -5.71 19.09
N ARG A 27 15.83 -5.23 20.01
CA ARG A 27 16.73 -4.10 19.74
C ARG A 27 17.85 -4.53 18.79
N LEU A 28 17.91 -3.91 17.62
CA LEU A 28 19.05 -4.03 16.70
C LEU A 28 20.18 -3.05 17.11
N PRO A 29 21.45 -3.35 16.80
CA PRO A 29 22.57 -2.49 17.18
C PRO A 29 22.50 -1.14 16.46
N HIS A 30 22.72 -0.06 17.23
CA HIS A 30 22.84 1.29 16.69
C HIS A 30 24.09 1.41 15.79
N HIS A 31 23.89 1.79 14.54
CA HIS A 31 24.96 2.28 13.66
C HIS A 31 24.71 3.77 13.38
N GLU A 32 25.63 4.61 13.85
CA GLU A 32 25.70 6.01 13.49
C GLU A 32 26.43 6.21 12.16
N ALA A 33 26.06 7.34 11.52
CA ALA A 33 26.54 7.93 10.27
C ALA A 33 25.89 7.40 8.98
N PHE A 34 25.09 8.25 8.32
CA PHE A 34 25.23 8.63 6.90
C PHE A 34 24.28 9.79 6.54
N LEU A 35 24.84 10.96 6.21
CA LEU A 35 24.17 12.04 5.47
C LEU A 35 24.96 12.32 4.19
N ALA A 36 24.41 11.87 3.06
CA ALA A 36 24.38 12.54 1.74
C ALA A 36 23.81 11.53 0.71
N PRO A 37 22.87 11.92 -0.18
CA PRO A 37 22.49 11.05 -1.28
C PRO A 37 23.68 10.86 -2.21
N PRO A 38 24.00 9.64 -2.68
CA PRO A 38 25.04 9.47 -3.67
C PRO A 38 24.63 10.20 -4.95
N ALA A 39 25.58 10.93 -5.53
CA ALA A 39 25.50 11.39 -6.91
C ALA A 39 25.18 10.19 -7.81
N ALA A 40 24.40 10.45 -8.86
CA ALA A 40 23.88 9.45 -9.79
C ALA A 40 24.94 8.85 -10.73
N GLU A 41 26.15 8.55 -10.24
CA GLU A 41 27.24 7.97 -11.00
C GLU A 41 27.63 6.61 -10.41
N GLY A 42 27.42 5.56 -11.20
CA GLY A 42 27.73 4.17 -10.82
C GLY A 42 26.54 3.42 -10.25
N ALA A 43 25.58 3.05 -11.10
CA ALA A 43 24.59 2.05 -10.75
C ALA A 43 25.32 0.72 -10.43
N LEU A 44 25.56 0.46 -9.14
CA LEU A 44 25.79 -0.88 -8.62
C LEU A 44 24.51 -1.67 -8.92
N GLY A 45 24.47 -2.26 -10.11
CA GLY A 45 23.39 -3.10 -10.54
C GLY A 45 23.35 -4.31 -9.63
N VAL A 46 22.33 -4.38 -8.78
CA VAL A 46 21.74 -5.69 -8.47
C VAL A 46 21.55 -6.36 -9.84
N PRO A 47 22.09 -7.56 -10.10
CA PRO A 47 21.76 -8.29 -11.29
C PRO A 47 20.24 -8.45 -11.28
N GLY A 48 19.54 -7.66 -12.09
CA GLY A 48 18.13 -7.91 -12.34
C GLY A 48 18.03 -9.36 -12.84
N PRO A 49 16.96 -10.10 -12.50
CA PRO A 49 16.76 -11.42 -13.08
C PRO A 49 16.96 -11.29 -14.59
N ALA A 50 17.89 -12.10 -15.13
CA ALA A 50 18.30 -12.02 -16.53
C ALA A 50 17.03 -11.95 -17.38
N LEU A 51 16.86 -10.86 -18.13
CA LEU A 51 15.73 -10.69 -19.02
C LEU A 51 15.75 -11.89 -19.97
N SER A 52 14.76 -12.79 -19.86
CA SER A 52 14.63 -13.86 -20.85
C SER A 52 14.47 -13.18 -22.21
N ALA A 53 15.30 -13.58 -23.16
CA ALA A 53 15.36 -12.98 -24.50
C ALA A 53 14.07 -13.19 -25.31
N ASP A 54 13.10 -13.93 -24.77
CA ASP A 54 11.93 -14.40 -25.51
C ASP A 54 10.91 -13.31 -25.83
N GLY A 55 11.13 -12.05 -25.44
CA GLY A 55 10.28 -10.90 -25.81
C GLY A 55 8.83 -11.00 -25.33
N ASN A 56 8.45 -12.11 -24.70
CA ASN A 56 7.10 -12.40 -24.26
C ASN A 56 6.92 -11.70 -22.91
N ASN A 57 6.55 -10.43 -22.97
CA ASN A 57 6.20 -9.56 -21.85
C ASN A 57 4.90 -9.99 -21.15
N ASN A 58 4.68 -11.30 -21.01
CA ASN A 58 3.50 -11.86 -20.38
C ASN A 58 3.75 -11.89 -18.86
N SER A 59 3.82 -10.71 -18.25
CA SER A 59 3.97 -10.61 -16.80
C SER A 59 2.70 -11.12 -16.12
N ASP A 60 2.87 -12.02 -15.17
CA ASP A 60 1.77 -12.49 -14.31
C ASP A 60 1.36 -11.44 -13.26
N VAL A 61 1.95 -10.24 -13.31
CA VAL A 61 1.79 -9.16 -12.33
C VAL A 61 1.34 -7.88 -13.03
N ALA A 62 0.36 -7.20 -12.45
CA ALA A 62 -0.01 -5.83 -12.78
C ALA A 62 0.17 -4.93 -11.55
N VAL A 63 0.80 -3.76 -11.73
CA VAL A 63 0.87 -2.70 -10.71
C VAL A 63 -0.23 -1.68 -10.99
N LEU A 64 -1.05 -1.41 -9.97
CA LEU A 64 -2.22 -0.55 -10.04
C LEU A 64 -2.02 0.70 -9.18
N PHE A 65 -2.07 1.87 -9.82
CA PHE A 65 -2.06 3.16 -9.14
C PHE A 65 -3.48 3.70 -9.04
N ALA A 66 -3.99 3.90 -7.82
CA ALA A 66 -5.35 4.40 -7.58
C ALA A 66 -5.34 5.55 -6.55
N VAL A 67 -4.82 6.71 -6.97
CA VAL A 67 -4.54 7.83 -6.05
C VAL A 67 -4.70 9.18 -6.73
N ASN A 68 -4.75 10.25 -5.92
CA ASN A 68 -4.54 11.60 -6.44
C ASN A 68 -3.11 11.69 -6.97
N ARG A 69 -2.88 12.54 -7.98
CA ARG A 69 -1.55 12.81 -8.52
C ARG A 69 -0.64 13.34 -7.41
N ARG A 70 0.22 12.45 -6.89
CA ARG A 70 1.16 12.71 -5.80
C ARG A 70 2.46 11.97 -6.10
N PHE A 71 3.22 12.42 -7.08
CA PHE A 71 4.56 11.88 -7.30
C PHE A 71 5.48 12.90 -7.96
N SER A 72 6.74 12.85 -7.56
CA SER A 72 7.84 13.55 -8.22
C SER A 72 8.49 12.63 -9.27
N ARG A 73 9.29 13.20 -10.19
CA ARG A 73 10.11 12.39 -11.12
C ARG A 73 11.01 11.40 -10.37
N ARG A 74 11.57 11.82 -9.24
CA ARG A 74 12.43 11.00 -8.37
C ARG A 74 11.68 9.81 -7.80
N THR A 75 10.46 10.03 -7.30
CA THR A 75 9.64 8.99 -6.69
C THR A 75 9.10 8.02 -7.72
N ALA A 76 8.67 8.51 -8.89
CA ALA A 76 8.35 7.66 -10.03
C ALA A 76 9.54 6.79 -10.49
N ALA A 77 10.74 7.36 -10.57
CA ALA A 77 11.94 6.60 -10.93
C ALA A 77 12.24 5.50 -9.90
N ALA A 78 12.09 5.78 -8.61
CA ALA A 78 12.27 4.80 -7.54
C ALA A 78 11.23 3.67 -7.62
N ILE A 79 9.95 3.99 -7.83
CA ILE A 79 8.89 3.00 -8.05
C ILE A 79 9.20 2.14 -9.28
N SER A 80 9.62 2.75 -10.39
CA SER A 80 9.99 2.02 -11.59
C SER A 80 11.15 1.05 -11.33
N GLN A 81 12.19 1.52 -10.65
CA GLN A 81 13.41 0.76 -10.36
C GLN A 81 13.19 -0.39 -9.37
N PHE A 82 12.44 -0.16 -8.29
CA PHE A 82 12.36 -1.08 -7.15
C PHE A 82 11.06 -1.87 -7.07
N LEU A 83 10.01 -1.45 -7.79
CA LEU A 83 8.72 -2.16 -7.83
C LEU A 83 8.41 -2.68 -9.23
N VAL A 84 8.26 -1.81 -10.23
CA VAL A 84 7.73 -2.21 -11.54
C VAL A 84 8.71 -3.12 -12.28
N ARG A 85 9.98 -2.74 -12.41
CA ARG A 85 10.98 -3.53 -13.13
C ARG A 85 11.28 -4.88 -12.47
N PRO A 86 11.52 -4.98 -11.14
CA PRO A 86 11.78 -6.27 -10.50
C PRO A 86 10.60 -7.26 -10.65
N LEU A 87 9.37 -6.74 -10.67
CA LEU A 87 8.17 -7.55 -10.89
C LEU A 87 7.84 -7.77 -12.37
N ARG A 88 8.59 -7.13 -13.28
CA ARG A 88 8.31 -7.08 -14.72
C ARG A 88 6.87 -6.66 -15.01
N ALA A 89 6.27 -5.80 -14.18
CA ALA A 89 4.83 -5.61 -14.16
C ALA A 89 4.30 -4.73 -15.30
N ALA A 90 3.11 -5.09 -15.80
CA ALA A 90 2.23 -4.17 -16.51
C ALA A 90 1.74 -3.08 -15.54
N VAL A 91 1.53 -1.86 -16.02
CA VAL A 91 1.08 -0.74 -15.17
C VAL A 91 -0.29 -0.24 -15.63
N PHE A 92 -1.16 0.01 -14.66
CA PHE A 92 -2.45 0.67 -14.86
C PHE A 92 -2.60 1.81 -13.84
N ALA A 93 -3.34 2.84 -14.21
CA ALA A 93 -3.58 3.96 -13.32
C ALA A 93 -5.00 4.50 -13.44
N ALA A 94 -5.65 4.73 -12.29
CA ALA A 94 -6.82 5.56 -12.14
C ALA A 94 -6.46 6.73 -11.22
N MET A 95 -6.42 7.94 -11.77
CA MET A 95 -5.90 9.11 -11.06
C MET A 95 -6.87 10.28 -11.08
N SER A 96 -6.65 11.20 -10.14
CA SER A 96 -7.42 12.44 -9.98
C SER A 96 -6.47 13.58 -9.62
N GLY A 97 -6.93 14.82 -9.75
CA GLY A 97 -6.15 16.00 -9.43
C GLY A 97 -6.94 17.26 -9.71
N ASP A 98 -6.37 18.14 -10.54
CA ASP A 98 -7.02 19.39 -10.93
C ASP A 98 -8.40 19.10 -11.58
N PRO A 99 -9.51 19.64 -11.05
CA PRO A 99 -10.84 19.42 -11.59
C PRO A 99 -11.02 19.95 -13.02
N VAL A 100 -10.17 20.88 -13.49
CA VAL A 100 -10.22 21.36 -14.89
C VAL A 100 -9.35 20.54 -15.84
N SER A 101 -8.53 19.62 -15.32
CA SER A 101 -7.72 18.73 -16.17
C SER A 101 -8.59 17.64 -16.80
N ASP A 102 -8.34 17.34 -18.07
CA ASP A 102 -8.85 16.16 -18.77
C ASP A 102 -7.97 14.91 -18.57
N GLY A 103 -6.84 15.07 -17.86
CA GLY A 103 -5.86 14.03 -17.59
C GLY A 103 -4.90 13.73 -18.73
N SER A 104 -4.95 14.44 -19.85
CA SER A 104 -4.09 14.19 -21.01
C SER A 104 -2.60 14.40 -20.65
N ALA A 105 -2.28 15.49 -19.95
CA ALA A 105 -0.92 15.78 -19.50
C ALA A 105 -0.44 14.76 -18.45
N GLU A 106 -1.30 14.36 -17.53
CA GLU A 106 -1.02 13.34 -16.53
C GLU A 106 -0.75 11.98 -17.14
N ARG A 107 -1.52 11.59 -18.16
CA ARG A 107 -1.28 10.36 -18.92
C ARG A 107 0.11 10.35 -19.54
N VAL A 108 0.50 11.45 -20.21
CA VAL A 108 1.84 11.58 -20.81
C VAL A 108 2.93 11.49 -19.74
N ALA A 109 2.75 12.15 -18.60
CA ALA A 109 3.69 12.09 -17.49
C ALA A 109 3.82 10.67 -16.92
N MET A 110 2.70 9.94 -16.75
CA MET A 110 2.67 8.55 -16.31
C MET A 110 3.33 7.61 -17.32
N GLN A 111 3.06 7.77 -18.62
CA GLN A 111 3.69 6.96 -19.67
C GLN A 111 5.21 7.17 -19.71
N THR A 112 5.65 8.42 -19.52
CA THR A 112 7.06 8.77 -19.46
C THR A 112 7.74 8.14 -18.24
N ALA A 113 7.07 8.18 -17.08
CA ALA A 113 7.55 7.57 -15.84
C ALA A 113 7.56 6.03 -15.89
N PHE A 114 6.56 5.45 -16.54
CA PHE A 114 6.29 4.02 -16.58
C PHE A 114 6.03 3.59 -18.03
N PRO A 115 7.08 3.25 -18.79
CA PRO A 115 6.92 2.79 -20.17
C PRO A 115 6.02 1.55 -20.33
N SER A 116 5.83 0.76 -19.26
CA SER A 116 4.90 -0.38 -19.20
C SER A 116 3.45 0.00 -18.84
N LEU A 117 3.10 1.29 -18.82
CA LEU A 117 1.72 1.75 -18.69
C LEU A 117 0.90 1.26 -19.87
N LEU A 118 -0.08 0.41 -19.59
CA LEU A 118 -1.00 -0.15 -20.59
C LEU A 118 -2.26 0.69 -20.72
N ASP A 119 -2.74 1.27 -19.62
CA ASP A 119 -3.93 2.10 -19.63
C ASP A 119 -3.97 3.10 -18.48
N PHE A 120 -4.73 4.17 -18.68
CA PHE A 120 -4.84 5.30 -17.78
C PHE A 120 -6.25 5.89 -17.83
N VAL A 121 -6.85 6.07 -16.66
CA VAL A 121 -8.14 6.75 -16.51
C VAL A 121 -7.96 7.96 -15.61
N TRP A 122 -8.39 9.11 -16.12
CA TRP A 122 -8.56 10.31 -15.30
C TRP A 122 -9.97 10.34 -14.73
N MET A 123 -10.07 10.46 -13.43
CA MET A 123 -11.32 10.50 -12.68
C MET A 123 -11.34 11.77 -11.86
N PRO A 124 -11.99 12.85 -12.35
CA PRO A 124 -12.25 14.01 -11.51
C PRO A 124 -12.96 13.59 -10.23
N ASP A 125 -12.52 14.14 -9.10
CA ASP A 125 -13.22 13.92 -7.83
C ASP A 125 -14.59 14.59 -7.94
N ILE A 126 -15.66 13.80 -7.88
CA ILE A 126 -17.04 14.29 -7.95
C ILE A 126 -17.46 15.01 -6.66
N SER A 127 -18.52 15.80 -6.74
CA SER A 127 -19.03 16.53 -5.57
C SER A 127 -19.58 15.58 -4.49
N PRO A 128 -19.66 16.03 -3.22
CA PRO A 128 -20.33 15.27 -2.16
C PRO A 128 -21.79 14.92 -2.52
N ASP A 129 -22.51 15.83 -3.18
CA ASP A 129 -23.91 15.62 -3.59
C ASP A 129 -24.05 14.50 -4.64
N GLU A 130 -23.11 14.41 -5.57
CA GLU A 130 -23.08 13.32 -6.57
C GLU A 130 -22.74 11.98 -5.92
N LEU A 131 -21.81 11.94 -4.95
CA LEU A 131 -21.52 10.73 -4.18
C LEU A 131 -22.74 10.29 -3.37
N GLU A 132 -23.42 11.25 -2.74
CA GLU A 132 -24.64 10.98 -2.00
C GLU A 132 -25.72 10.40 -2.93
N LEU A 133 -25.87 10.94 -4.14
CA LEU A 133 -26.79 10.40 -5.14
C LEU A 133 -26.43 8.97 -5.57
N GLU A 134 -25.14 8.65 -5.76
CA GLU A 134 -24.67 7.29 -6.03
C GLU A 134 -25.05 6.32 -4.89
N LEU A 135 -24.86 6.72 -3.63
CA LEU A 135 -25.21 5.92 -2.43
C LEU A 135 -26.71 5.83 -2.17
N ARG A 136 -27.50 6.84 -2.54
CA ARG A 136 -28.98 6.79 -2.44
C ARG A 136 -29.55 5.77 -3.40
N LYS A 137 -29.04 5.72 -4.63
CA LYS A 137 -29.51 4.78 -5.67
C LYS A 137 -29.39 3.33 -5.23
N SER A 138 -28.40 3.01 -4.39
CA SER A 138 -28.22 1.67 -3.87
C SER A 138 -28.94 1.38 -2.55
N GLY A 139 -29.58 2.38 -1.94
CA GLY A 139 -30.26 2.26 -0.66
C GLY A 139 -29.32 2.17 0.55
N SER A 140 -28.00 2.27 0.36
CA SER A 140 -27.03 2.09 1.44
C SER A 140 -26.71 3.36 2.20
N LEU A 141 -27.09 4.53 1.67
CA LEU A 141 -26.83 5.82 2.29
C LEU A 141 -27.31 5.95 3.74
N PRO A 142 -28.58 5.62 4.12
CA PRO A 142 -29.06 5.85 5.48
C PRO A 142 -28.26 5.06 6.52
N LEU A 143 -27.89 3.81 6.20
CA LEU A 143 -27.05 2.96 7.03
C LEU A 143 -25.69 3.64 7.29
N TYR A 144 -25.05 4.13 6.24
CA TYR A 144 -23.71 4.71 6.34
C TYR A 144 -23.70 6.11 6.98
N GLN A 145 -24.70 6.94 6.71
CA GLN A 145 -24.85 8.23 7.40
C GLN A 145 -25.04 8.04 8.91
N ALA A 146 -25.80 7.03 9.35
CA ALA A 146 -25.99 6.74 10.77
C ALA A 146 -24.69 6.31 11.47
N LEU A 147 -23.74 5.73 10.74
CA LEU A 147 -22.46 5.31 11.28
C LEU A 147 -21.42 6.45 11.23
N GLY A 148 -21.45 7.31 10.21
CA GLY A 148 -20.51 8.43 10.06
C GLY A 148 -19.05 7.99 9.85
N GLY A 149 -18.09 8.89 10.13
CA GLY A 149 -16.66 8.59 10.09
C GLY A 149 -15.92 9.01 8.82
N VAL A 150 -14.59 8.84 8.82
CA VAL A 150 -13.67 9.37 7.80
C VAL A 150 -13.70 8.54 6.51
N ALA A 151 -13.99 7.23 6.60
CA ALA A 151 -14.11 6.34 5.44
C ALA A 151 -15.22 6.77 4.46
N LEU A 152 -16.27 7.43 4.97
CA LEU A 152 -17.41 7.94 4.19
C LEU A 152 -17.24 9.40 3.75
N GLY A 153 -16.08 10.00 4.02
CA GLY A 153 -15.77 11.32 3.50
C GLY A 153 -15.71 11.33 1.97
N PRO A 154 -16.24 12.37 1.31
CA PRO A 154 -16.71 13.64 1.89
C PRO A 154 -18.18 13.70 2.34
N VAL A 155 -18.96 12.62 2.28
CA VAL A 155 -20.42 12.65 2.55
C VAL A 155 -20.76 12.81 4.04
N SER A 156 -20.04 12.12 4.93
CA SER A 156 -20.31 12.11 6.37
C SER A 156 -19.43 13.08 7.19
N SER A 157 -18.29 13.49 6.63
CA SER A 157 -17.27 14.31 7.30
C SER A 157 -16.63 15.25 6.29
N GLY A 158 -16.74 16.55 6.53
CA GLY A 158 -16.12 17.56 5.69
C GLY A 158 -14.60 17.42 5.73
N GLY A 159 -13.98 17.10 4.58
CA GLY A 159 -12.53 17.16 4.40
C GLY A 159 -11.80 15.84 4.12
N SER A 160 -12.48 14.68 4.23
CA SER A 160 -11.90 13.41 3.81
C SER A 160 -12.19 13.08 2.34
N SER A 161 -11.25 12.40 1.68
CA SER A 161 -11.33 11.97 0.28
C SER A 161 -11.40 10.45 0.13
N SER A 162 -11.74 9.73 1.21
CA SER A 162 -11.74 8.27 1.27
C SER A 162 -12.64 7.63 0.22
N LEU A 163 -13.90 8.08 0.06
CA LEU A 163 -14.79 7.51 -0.95
C LEU A 163 -14.24 7.70 -2.38
N GLN A 164 -13.60 8.84 -2.65
CA GLN A 164 -12.96 9.05 -3.94
C GLN A 164 -11.79 8.07 -4.14
N ALA A 165 -10.96 7.85 -3.11
CA ALA A 165 -9.89 6.85 -3.17
C ALA A 165 -10.43 5.43 -3.43
N LEU A 166 -11.54 5.05 -2.80
CA LEU A 166 -12.20 3.76 -3.04
C LEU A 166 -12.76 3.65 -4.46
N ARG A 167 -13.36 4.72 -5.01
CA ARG A 167 -13.80 4.77 -6.42
C ARG A 167 -12.63 4.57 -7.39
N LYS A 168 -11.48 5.20 -7.11
CA LYS A 168 -10.27 5.04 -7.91
C LYS A 168 -9.71 3.60 -7.84
N LEU A 169 -9.77 2.96 -6.68
CA LEU A 169 -9.38 1.55 -6.52
C LEU A 169 -10.27 0.61 -7.36
N GLN A 170 -11.57 0.86 -7.39
CA GLN A 170 -12.49 0.10 -8.25
C GLN A 170 -12.19 0.36 -9.73
N ALA A 171 -12.05 1.62 -10.14
CA ALA A 171 -11.85 1.96 -11.53
C ALA A 171 -10.54 1.39 -12.11
N VAL A 172 -9.44 1.39 -11.34
CA VAL A 172 -8.20 0.78 -11.82
C VAL A 172 -8.32 -0.75 -11.95
N LEU A 173 -9.11 -1.40 -11.08
CA LEU A 173 -9.42 -2.82 -11.20
C LEU A 173 -10.26 -3.10 -12.46
N ASP A 174 -11.25 -2.26 -12.75
CA ASP A 174 -12.11 -2.42 -13.93
C ASP A 174 -11.31 -2.29 -15.23
N VAL A 175 -10.40 -1.31 -15.29
CA VAL A 175 -9.48 -1.09 -16.41
C VAL A 175 -8.56 -2.29 -16.60
N ALA A 176 -7.96 -2.80 -15.52
CA ALA A 176 -7.16 -4.01 -15.59
C ALA A 176 -8.02 -5.18 -16.11
N THR A 177 -9.17 -5.45 -15.48
CA THR A 177 -10.08 -6.55 -15.85
C THR A 177 -10.49 -6.50 -17.33
N LYS A 178 -10.74 -5.30 -17.87
CA LYS A 178 -10.98 -5.11 -19.30
C LYS A 178 -9.81 -5.63 -20.13
N HIS A 179 -8.57 -5.29 -19.77
CA HIS A 179 -7.38 -5.83 -20.45
C HIS A 179 -7.19 -7.34 -20.24
N GLU A 180 -7.57 -7.93 -19.10
CA GLU A 180 -7.59 -9.40 -18.91
C GLU A 180 -8.46 -10.09 -19.95
N ALA A 181 -9.64 -9.52 -20.22
CA ALA A 181 -10.57 -10.05 -21.20
C ALA A 181 -9.97 -10.01 -22.63
N HIS A 182 -9.28 -8.93 -22.99
CA HIS A 182 -8.62 -8.81 -24.29
C HIS A 182 -7.47 -9.79 -24.45
N ARG A 183 -6.62 -9.94 -23.42
CA ARG A 183 -5.49 -10.89 -23.44
C ARG A 183 -5.88 -12.34 -23.14
N ARG A 184 -7.16 -12.59 -22.81
CA ARG A 184 -7.75 -13.91 -22.44
C ARG A 184 -7.03 -14.61 -21.30
N GLN A 185 -6.44 -13.86 -20.40
CA GLN A 185 -5.71 -14.40 -19.27
C GLN A 185 -5.78 -13.38 -18.12
N PRO A 186 -6.21 -13.77 -16.92
CA PRO A 186 -6.14 -12.88 -15.77
C PRO A 186 -4.69 -12.72 -15.31
N TRP A 187 -4.31 -11.58 -14.74
CA TRP A 187 -3.03 -11.53 -14.00
C TRP A 187 -3.12 -12.46 -12.80
N LYS A 188 -2.00 -13.00 -12.33
CA LYS A 188 -1.97 -13.77 -11.09
C LYS A 188 -1.97 -12.84 -9.87
N TRP A 189 -1.33 -11.68 -10.01
CA TRP A 189 -1.15 -10.70 -8.95
C TRP A 189 -1.50 -9.29 -9.42
N LEU A 190 -2.23 -8.59 -8.56
CA LEU A 190 -2.50 -7.16 -8.67
C LEU A 190 -1.81 -6.46 -7.50
N VAL A 191 -0.87 -5.58 -7.78
CA VAL A 191 -0.07 -4.90 -6.79
C VAL A 191 -0.51 -3.44 -6.70
N PHE A 192 -1.18 -3.08 -5.63
CA PHE A 192 -1.47 -1.68 -5.33
C PHE A 192 -0.23 -1.00 -4.75
N SER A 193 0.05 0.21 -5.20
CA SER A 193 1.06 1.07 -4.57
C SER A 193 0.62 2.52 -4.66
N ARG A 194 0.78 3.29 -3.60
CA ARG A 194 0.63 4.74 -3.68
C ARG A 194 1.79 5.34 -4.48
N THR A 195 1.50 6.37 -5.28
CA THR A 195 2.52 7.02 -6.10
C THR A 195 3.46 7.92 -5.30
N ASP A 196 3.14 8.22 -4.04
CA ASP A 196 4.00 9.00 -3.13
C ASP A 196 4.89 8.11 -2.24
N LEU A 197 5.10 6.83 -2.57
CA LEU A 197 5.99 5.96 -1.82
C LEU A 197 7.45 6.08 -2.27
N VAL A 198 8.32 6.40 -1.32
CA VAL A 198 9.78 6.42 -1.49
C VAL A 198 10.32 5.01 -1.37
N TRP A 199 10.46 4.32 -2.50
CA TRP A 199 11.13 3.02 -2.56
C TRP A 199 12.65 3.18 -2.42
N VAL A 200 13.26 2.40 -1.54
CA VAL A 200 14.72 2.37 -1.34
C VAL A 200 15.35 0.99 -1.47
N ALA A 201 14.55 -0.06 -1.58
CA ALA A 201 15.01 -1.41 -1.89
C ALA A 201 13.95 -2.17 -2.72
N PRO A 202 14.35 -3.24 -3.45
CA PRO A 202 13.43 -3.99 -4.30
C PRO A 202 12.27 -4.63 -3.52
N HIS A 203 11.09 -4.65 -4.14
CA HIS A 203 9.94 -5.42 -3.67
C HIS A 203 10.29 -6.91 -3.51
N PRO A 204 9.70 -7.64 -2.54
CA PRO A 204 9.86 -9.09 -2.45
C PRO A 204 9.50 -9.79 -3.77
N PRO A 205 10.26 -10.82 -4.20
CA PRO A 205 9.86 -11.62 -5.34
C PRO A 205 8.45 -12.21 -5.13
N ILE A 206 7.56 -12.02 -6.11
CA ILE A 206 6.17 -12.53 -6.06
C ILE A 206 6.13 -14.05 -5.85
N SER A 207 7.15 -14.78 -6.31
CA SER A 207 7.28 -16.22 -6.12
C SER A 207 7.42 -16.66 -4.66
N LEU A 208 7.75 -15.75 -3.74
CA LEU A 208 7.82 -16.02 -2.30
C LEU A 208 6.50 -15.75 -1.57
N LEU A 209 5.54 -15.09 -2.24
CA LEU A 209 4.26 -14.72 -1.66
C LEU A 209 3.27 -15.88 -1.81
N ASP A 210 2.61 -16.28 -0.72
CA ASP A 210 1.56 -17.29 -0.76
C ASP A 210 0.31 -16.69 -1.45
N PRO A 211 -0.19 -17.30 -2.54
CA PRO A 211 -1.31 -16.76 -3.32
C PRO A 211 -2.66 -16.85 -2.60
N ARG A 212 -2.71 -17.40 -1.38
CA ARG A 212 -3.92 -17.43 -0.52
C ARG A 212 -4.03 -16.22 0.39
N ALA A 213 -3.04 -15.34 0.42
CA ALA A 213 -3.00 -14.20 1.32
C ALA A 213 -2.84 -12.86 0.58
N ILE A 214 -3.41 -11.80 1.15
CA ILE A 214 -3.07 -10.42 0.76
C ILE A 214 -1.80 -10.02 1.48
N TRP A 215 -0.77 -9.61 0.75
CA TRP A 215 0.52 -9.26 1.32
C TRP A 215 0.67 -7.75 1.44
N ILE A 216 0.93 -7.25 2.65
CA ILE A 216 1.13 -5.83 2.92
C ILE A 216 2.52 -5.58 3.50
N SER A 217 3.03 -4.37 3.28
CA SER A 217 4.26 -3.93 3.94
C SER A 217 4.00 -3.69 5.43
N ASN A 218 4.78 -4.33 6.28
CA ASN A 218 4.77 -4.10 7.72
C ASN A 218 5.66 -2.90 8.03
N THR A 219 5.05 -1.74 8.18
CA THR A 219 5.67 -0.56 8.80
C THR A 219 5.50 -0.68 10.30
N THR A 220 6.51 -0.33 11.08
CA THR A 220 6.47 -0.44 12.54
C THR A 220 5.47 0.57 13.11
N TYR A 221 4.19 0.19 13.15
CA TYR A 221 3.21 0.90 13.96
C TYR A 221 3.60 0.72 15.43
N THR A 222 3.69 1.81 16.16
CA THR A 222 3.87 1.77 17.62
C THR A 222 2.61 2.25 18.32
N GLY A 223 2.35 1.71 19.51
CA GLY A 223 1.25 2.14 20.36
C GLY A 223 -0.15 1.91 19.76
N LEU A 224 -1.01 2.94 19.89
CA LEU A 224 -2.45 2.86 19.56
C LEU A 224 -2.74 2.56 18.08
N ALA A 225 -1.80 2.84 17.18
CA ALA A 225 -1.97 2.57 15.75
C ALA A 225 -2.02 1.06 15.44
N VAL A 226 -1.23 0.24 16.16
CA VAL A 226 -1.26 -1.23 16.01
C VAL A 226 -2.63 -1.77 16.39
N THR A 227 -3.15 -1.32 17.53
CA THR A 227 -4.45 -1.77 18.03
C THR A 227 -5.60 -1.29 17.17
N ARG A 228 -5.48 -0.11 16.55
CA ARG A 228 -6.54 0.49 15.75
C ARG A 228 -6.63 -0.14 14.36
N TYR A 229 -5.50 -0.32 13.69
CA TYR A 229 -5.46 -0.76 12.29
C TYR A 229 -5.15 -2.25 12.12
N ALA A 230 -4.97 -2.99 13.22
CA ALA A 230 -4.51 -4.38 13.21
C ALA A 230 -3.19 -4.57 12.41
N GLY A 231 -2.36 -3.53 12.34
CA GLY A 231 -1.14 -3.51 11.53
C GLY A 231 -1.36 -3.39 10.01
N LEU A 232 -2.61 -3.19 9.56
CA LEU A 232 -2.90 -2.96 8.15
C LEU A 232 -2.61 -1.50 7.77
N ASN A 233 -2.03 -1.32 6.59
CA ASN A 233 -1.99 -0.04 5.90
C ASN A 233 -2.52 -0.19 4.48
N ASP A 234 -2.99 0.92 3.93
CA ASP A 234 -3.49 0.99 2.57
C ASP A 234 -2.49 1.67 1.62
N TRP A 235 -1.19 1.56 1.90
CA TRP A 235 -0.17 2.25 1.09
C TRP A 235 0.40 1.37 0.00
N HIS A 236 0.57 0.09 0.28
CA HIS A 236 1.09 -0.88 -0.67
C HIS A 236 0.58 -2.28 -0.33
N ALA A 237 0.12 -3.01 -1.34
CA ALA A 237 -0.31 -4.40 -1.17
C ALA A 237 -0.07 -5.21 -2.44
N ALA A 238 0.42 -6.44 -2.29
CA ALA A 238 0.40 -7.45 -3.34
C ALA A 238 -0.80 -8.38 -3.11
N VAL A 239 -1.75 -8.34 -4.04
CA VAL A 239 -3.05 -8.98 -3.92
C VAL A 239 -3.17 -10.08 -4.98
N PRO A 240 -3.34 -11.36 -4.59
CA PRO A 240 -3.68 -12.41 -5.52
C PRO A 240 -4.96 -12.06 -6.28
N ARG A 241 -5.02 -12.36 -7.57
CA ARG A 241 -6.17 -11.97 -8.39
C ARG A 241 -7.51 -12.52 -7.89
N SER A 242 -7.49 -13.71 -7.29
CA SER A 242 -8.65 -14.33 -6.63
C SER A 242 -9.17 -13.54 -5.44
N LEU A 243 -8.34 -12.72 -4.81
CA LEU A 243 -8.65 -11.89 -3.64
C LEU A 243 -8.84 -10.41 -4.01
N ALA A 244 -8.77 -10.06 -5.30
CA ALA A 244 -8.81 -8.67 -5.76
C ALA A 244 -10.03 -7.89 -5.26
N ASN A 245 -11.21 -8.52 -5.23
CA ASN A 245 -12.44 -7.85 -4.80
C ASN A 245 -12.45 -7.50 -3.31
N ALA A 246 -11.74 -8.26 -2.46
CA ALA A 246 -11.62 -7.94 -1.03
C ALA A 246 -10.80 -6.66 -0.79
N TYR A 247 -9.84 -6.36 -1.67
CA TYR A 247 -8.96 -5.19 -1.54
C TYR A 247 -9.40 -4.00 -2.40
N PHE A 248 -9.60 -4.22 -3.70
CA PHE A 248 -9.92 -3.17 -4.67
C PHE A 248 -11.43 -2.92 -4.79
N GLY A 249 -12.25 -3.95 -4.56
CA GLY A 249 -13.71 -3.92 -4.70
C GLY A 249 -14.45 -3.22 -3.56
N ARG A 250 -13.75 -2.50 -2.68
CA ARG A 250 -14.31 -1.86 -1.49
C ARG A 250 -15.43 -0.87 -1.83
N TRP A 251 -15.28 -0.09 -2.90
CA TRP A 251 -16.35 0.80 -3.37
C TRP A 251 -17.63 0.03 -3.73
N SER A 252 -17.50 -1.04 -4.50
CA SER A 252 -18.64 -1.89 -4.89
C SER A 252 -19.37 -2.49 -3.69
N LEU A 253 -18.62 -2.89 -2.66
CA LEU A 253 -19.19 -3.40 -1.42
C LEU A 253 -19.94 -2.28 -0.65
N ILE A 254 -19.40 -1.06 -0.61
CA ILE A 254 -20.07 0.08 0.05
C ILE A 254 -21.37 0.38 -0.67
N ILE A 255 -21.35 0.54 -1.99
CA ILE A 255 -22.58 0.86 -2.71
C ILE A 255 -23.59 -0.27 -2.55
N SER A 256 -23.21 -1.55 -2.55
CA SER A 256 -24.15 -2.66 -2.36
C SER A 256 -24.68 -2.81 -0.92
N GLY A 257 -24.18 -2.04 0.05
CA GLY A 257 -24.56 -2.15 1.45
C GLY A 257 -24.02 -3.41 2.14
N GLN A 258 -23.04 -4.09 1.55
CA GLN A 258 -22.49 -5.36 2.06
C GLN A 258 -21.28 -5.16 2.99
N VAL A 259 -20.78 -3.92 3.12
CA VAL A 259 -19.58 -3.68 3.93
C VAL A 259 -19.90 -3.65 5.42
N PRO A 260 -19.14 -4.38 6.25
CA PRO A 260 -19.16 -4.19 7.70
C PRO A 260 -18.59 -2.81 8.05
N CYS A 261 -19.45 -1.89 8.48
CA CYS A 261 -19.04 -0.56 8.91
C CYS A 261 -19.27 -0.34 10.41
N LYS A 262 -18.37 0.40 11.05
CA LYS A 262 -18.52 0.88 12.43
C LYS A 262 -18.46 2.41 12.48
N PRO A 263 -18.97 3.07 13.54
CA PRO A 263 -18.86 4.51 13.66
C PRO A 263 -17.42 5.00 13.72
N GLY A 264 -17.14 6.11 13.02
CA GLY A 264 -15.81 6.72 13.04
C GLY A 264 -14.71 5.94 12.31
N GLN A 265 -15.09 4.97 11.46
CA GLN A 265 -14.13 4.07 10.84
C GLN A 265 -13.19 4.77 9.84
N GLU A 266 -11.90 4.46 9.95
CA GLU A 266 -10.87 4.88 9.00
C GLU A 266 -10.77 3.91 7.81
N PRO A 267 -10.25 4.31 6.63
CA PRO A 267 -10.13 3.44 5.45
C PRO A 267 -9.37 2.13 5.68
N GLU A 268 -8.32 2.15 6.50
CA GLU A 268 -7.52 0.98 6.87
C GLU A 268 -8.30 0.05 7.82
N GLU A 269 -9.07 0.61 8.75
CA GLU A 269 -9.98 -0.17 9.60
C GLU A 269 -11.09 -0.82 8.77
N LEU A 270 -11.60 -0.12 7.75
CA LEU A 270 -12.56 -0.66 6.80
C LEU A 270 -12.00 -1.87 6.06
N LEU A 271 -10.77 -1.73 5.54
CA LEU A 271 -10.07 -2.85 4.90
C LEU A 271 -9.92 -4.02 5.87
N GLY A 272 -9.54 -3.77 7.12
CA GLY A 272 -9.42 -4.80 8.14
C GLY A 272 -10.73 -5.52 8.43
N SER A 273 -11.85 -4.79 8.55
CA SER A 273 -13.17 -5.40 8.73
C SER A 273 -13.57 -6.26 7.53
N ILE A 274 -13.31 -5.82 6.30
CA ILE A 274 -13.62 -6.59 5.09
C ILE A 274 -12.77 -7.86 5.03
N ILE A 275 -11.47 -7.75 5.24
CA ILE A 275 -10.55 -8.90 5.25
C ILE A 275 -10.97 -9.90 6.33
N HIS A 276 -11.35 -9.42 7.52
CA HIS A 276 -11.80 -10.29 8.61
C HIS A 276 -13.09 -11.03 8.28
N VAL A 277 -14.12 -10.32 7.79
CA VAL A 277 -15.43 -10.91 7.47
C VAL A 277 -15.35 -11.87 6.29
N LEU A 278 -14.48 -11.59 5.31
CA LEU A 278 -14.26 -12.47 4.16
C LEU A 278 -13.24 -13.58 4.44
N GLU A 279 -12.76 -13.70 5.69
CA GLU A 279 -11.76 -14.68 6.13
C GLU A 279 -10.51 -14.71 5.23
N VAL A 280 -10.10 -13.54 4.75
CA VAL A 280 -8.95 -13.41 3.86
C VAL A 280 -7.66 -13.39 4.68
N PRO A 281 -6.74 -14.34 4.48
CA PRO A 281 -5.46 -14.31 5.18
C PRO A 281 -4.62 -13.09 4.79
N VAL A 282 -3.87 -12.56 5.76
CA VAL A 282 -2.93 -11.44 5.53
C VAL A 282 -1.51 -11.94 5.71
N GLY A 283 -0.68 -11.62 4.73
CA GLY A 283 0.76 -11.79 4.79
C GLY A 283 1.47 -10.48 5.05
N LEU A 284 2.56 -10.54 5.80
CA LEU A 284 3.38 -9.38 6.14
C LEU A 284 4.79 -9.54 5.59
N PHE A 285 5.35 -8.47 5.06
CA PHE A 285 6.78 -8.39 4.75
C PHE A 285 7.38 -7.06 5.24
N PRO A 286 8.64 -7.04 5.69
CA PRO A 286 9.35 -5.80 6.04
C PRO A 286 9.14 -4.69 5.00
N ALA A 287 8.75 -3.49 5.43
CA ALA A 287 8.58 -2.37 4.52
C ALA A 287 9.89 -2.05 3.77
N VAL A 288 9.84 -1.71 2.49
CA VAL A 288 11.04 -1.22 1.75
C VAL A 288 10.78 0.13 1.07
N ALA A 289 9.64 0.71 1.42
CA ALA A 289 9.18 2.01 1.02
C ALA A 289 8.30 2.60 2.12
N SER A 290 8.29 3.92 2.22
CA SER A 290 7.35 4.66 3.07
C SER A 290 7.00 5.99 2.40
N LEU A 291 6.00 6.69 2.91
CA LEU A 291 5.44 7.88 2.27
C LEU A 291 6.49 9.00 2.18
N GLU A 292 6.56 9.66 1.03
CA GLU A 292 7.33 10.89 0.84
C GLU A 292 6.68 12.02 1.63
N ARG A 293 7.52 12.96 2.07
CA ARG A 293 7.05 14.22 2.65
C ARG A 293 6.12 14.97 1.71
N CYS A 294 5.19 15.71 2.31
CA CYS A 294 4.18 16.48 1.60
C CYS A 294 4.67 17.86 1.16
N ASP A 295 5.96 18.04 0.94
CA ASP A 295 6.53 19.34 0.56
C ASP A 295 6.10 19.72 -0.87
N SER A 296 5.89 18.72 -1.73
CA SER A 296 5.56 18.90 -3.15
C SER A 296 4.06 18.75 -3.48
N TRP A 297 3.19 18.44 -2.52
CA TRP A 297 1.74 18.28 -2.76
C TRP A 297 0.91 18.48 -1.49
N ASN A 298 -0.39 18.69 -1.66
CA ASN A 298 -1.31 18.81 -0.53
C ASN A 298 -1.63 17.45 0.09
N CYS A 299 -1.46 17.36 1.41
CA CYS A 299 -1.80 16.21 2.22
C CYS A 299 -2.68 16.66 3.38
N ALA A 300 -3.59 15.79 3.83
CA ALA A 300 -4.51 16.04 4.92
C ALA A 300 -3.85 16.25 6.30
N TRP A 301 -2.51 16.22 6.40
CA TRP A 301 -1.79 16.20 7.69
C TRP A 301 -0.51 17.05 7.70
N LYS A 302 -0.41 18.08 6.84
CA LYS A 302 0.77 18.96 6.80
C LYS A 302 1.12 19.56 8.19
N GLY A 303 0.12 19.86 9.01
CA GLY A 303 0.30 20.49 10.32
C GLY A 303 0.83 19.56 11.44
N TRP A 304 0.74 18.24 11.28
CA TRP A 304 1.19 17.30 12.32
C TRP A 304 2.71 17.02 12.27
N TYR A 305 3.37 17.46 11.20
CA TYR A 305 4.75 17.12 10.89
C TYR A 305 5.66 18.36 10.70
N ASP A 306 5.20 19.56 11.06
CA ASP A 306 6.00 20.80 11.02
C ASP A 306 7.05 20.84 12.16
N ASP A 307 7.82 19.75 12.37
CA ASP A 307 9.09 19.88 13.08
C ASP A 307 10.14 20.38 12.09
N ARG A 308 10.20 21.72 11.95
CA ARG A 308 11.16 22.42 11.10
C ARG A 308 12.62 22.07 11.40
N ARG A 309 12.91 21.42 12.52
CA ARG A 309 14.26 20.96 12.87
C ARG A 309 14.76 19.81 11.99
N ASN A 310 13.85 19.15 11.25
CA ASN A 310 14.14 17.95 10.46
C ASN A 310 13.85 18.14 8.96
N ALA A 311 14.19 19.30 8.37
CA ALA A 311 14.01 19.58 6.94
C ALA A 311 14.80 18.66 5.99
N THR A 312 15.73 17.84 6.49
CA THR A 312 16.62 16.98 5.71
C THR A 312 16.04 15.60 5.38
N HIS A 313 15.03 15.15 6.12
CA HIS A 313 14.47 13.81 5.97
C HIS A 313 13.61 13.71 4.71
N ARG A 314 13.65 12.59 4.01
CA ARG A 314 12.83 12.36 2.80
C ARG A 314 11.49 11.70 3.12
N PHE A 315 11.46 10.87 4.15
CA PHE A 315 10.28 10.12 4.57
C PHE A 315 9.37 10.97 5.43
N ARG A 316 8.07 10.66 5.39
CA ARG A 316 7.05 11.28 6.22
C ARG A 316 7.12 10.80 7.67
N PHE A 317 7.48 9.53 7.87
CA PHE A 317 7.62 8.93 9.19
C PHE A 317 9.09 8.60 9.43
N HIS A 318 9.68 9.22 10.45
CA HIS A 318 11.10 9.03 10.76
C HIS A 318 11.42 7.60 11.23
N SER A 319 10.52 6.97 11.98
CA SER A 319 10.67 5.57 12.41
C SER A 319 10.78 4.62 11.22
N ASP A 320 10.00 4.85 10.16
CA ASP A 320 10.09 4.04 8.94
C ASP A 320 11.44 4.24 8.25
N GLU A 321 11.99 5.46 8.27
CA GLU A 321 13.29 5.75 7.67
C GLU A 321 14.42 4.99 8.36
N GLU A 322 14.50 5.05 9.69
CA GLU A 322 15.52 4.32 10.46
C GLU A 322 15.44 2.81 10.21
N ASP A 323 14.23 2.25 10.33
CA ASP A 323 14.00 0.83 10.12
C ASP A 323 14.36 0.43 8.69
N ILE A 324 13.79 1.08 7.67
CA ILE A 324 13.99 0.71 6.26
C ILE A 324 15.46 0.90 5.84
N LEU A 325 16.10 1.99 6.24
CA LEU A 325 17.49 2.26 5.87
C LEU A 325 18.48 1.30 6.54
N SER A 326 18.12 0.69 7.67
CA SER A 326 18.98 -0.31 8.34
C SER A 326 19.23 -1.57 7.48
N TYR A 327 18.29 -1.97 6.63
CA TYR A 327 18.42 -3.18 5.79
C TYR A 327 18.38 -2.92 4.28
N ALA A 328 17.91 -1.76 3.82
CA ALA A 328 17.84 -1.46 2.40
C ALA A 328 19.20 -1.60 1.65
N PRO A 329 20.36 -1.17 2.21
CA PRO A 329 21.66 -1.40 1.57
C PRO A 329 21.96 -2.90 1.34
N GLY A 330 21.66 -3.74 2.33
CA GLY A 330 21.87 -5.19 2.24
C GLY A 330 21.00 -5.84 1.16
N LEU A 331 19.74 -5.42 1.04
CA LEU A 331 18.86 -5.86 -0.04
C LEU A 331 19.37 -5.41 -1.43
N ARG A 332 19.90 -4.19 -1.53
CA ARG A 332 20.46 -3.66 -2.79
C ARG A 332 21.81 -4.27 -3.16
N SER A 333 22.60 -4.72 -2.21
CA SER A 333 23.87 -5.41 -2.51
C SER A 333 23.69 -6.91 -2.71
N GLY A 334 22.53 -7.47 -2.37
CA GLY A 334 22.29 -8.90 -2.32
C GLY A 334 22.86 -9.58 -1.07
N ALA A 335 23.37 -8.83 -0.09
CA ALA A 335 23.81 -9.35 1.20
C ALA A 335 22.63 -9.77 2.10
N LEU A 336 21.43 -9.25 1.84
CA LEU A 336 20.18 -9.70 2.43
C LEU A 336 19.26 -10.25 1.34
N THR A 337 18.54 -11.31 1.68
CA THR A 337 17.54 -11.94 0.81
C THR A 337 16.22 -12.12 1.53
N TRP A 338 15.15 -12.12 0.75
CA TRP A 338 13.82 -12.45 1.22
C TRP A 338 13.68 -13.95 1.45
N ALA A 339 13.08 -14.34 2.57
CA ALA A 339 12.74 -15.72 2.86
C ALA A 339 11.36 -15.81 3.52
N SER A 340 10.61 -16.86 3.17
CA SER A 340 9.37 -17.18 3.88
C SER A 340 9.71 -17.65 5.30
N ALA A 341 9.05 -17.08 6.29
CA ALA A 341 9.04 -17.55 7.66
C ALA A 341 7.70 -18.26 7.88
N ARG A 342 7.73 -19.57 8.10
CA ARG A 342 6.59 -20.24 8.72
C ARG A 342 6.77 -20.08 10.22
N ASP A 343 5.92 -19.29 10.85
CA ASP A 343 5.82 -19.39 12.30
C ASP A 343 5.13 -20.72 12.64
N GLY A 344 5.56 -21.35 13.73
CA GLY A 344 4.98 -22.62 14.19
C GLY A 344 3.49 -22.50 14.58
N SER A 345 2.94 -21.28 14.61
CA SER A 345 1.53 -20.99 14.83
C SER A 345 0.65 -21.26 13.62
N GLY A 346 1.21 -21.40 12.41
CA GLY A 346 0.45 -21.76 11.21
C GLY A 346 -0.52 -20.69 10.66
N ASP A 347 -0.78 -19.65 11.43
CA ASP A 347 -1.85 -18.68 11.15
C ASP A 347 -1.38 -17.42 10.42
N LEU A 348 -0.08 -17.11 10.39
CA LEU A 348 0.40 -15.86 9.83
C LEU A 348 1.49 -16.05 8.78
N PHE A 349 1.20 -15.58 7.57
CA PHE A 349 2.16 -15.55 6.48
C PHE A 349 3.17 -14.43 6.72
N ARG A 350 4.47 -14.75 6.82
CA ARG A 350 5.52 -13.74 7.00
C ARG A 350 6.68 -13.94 6.04
N LEU A 351 7.20 -12.85 5.51
CA LEU A 351 8.54 -12.79 4.97
C LEU A 351 9.48 -12.17 5.99
N ARG A 352 10.73 -12.63 5.97
CA ARG A 352 11.84 -12.07 6.72
C ARG A 352 13.04 -11.84 5.81
N LEU A 353 13.97 -11.04 6.30
CA LEU A 353 15.28 -10.83 5.69
C LEU A 353 16.29 -11.78 6.34
N LEU A 354 17.07 -12.45 5.50
CA LEU A 354 18.18 -13.32 5.92
C LEU A 354 19.47 -12.84 5.28
N SER A 355 20.56 -12.87 6.03
CA SER A 355 21.90 -12.74 5.46
C SER A 355 22.17 -13.89 4.49
N SER A 356 22.66 -13.56 3.31
CA SER A 356 22.97 -14.52 2.24
C SER A 356 24.23 -15.32 2.48
#